data_AF-A0A7J6WHD6-F1
#
_entry.id   AF-A0A7J6WHD6-F1
#
_cell.length_a   1.000
_cell.length_b   1.000
_cell.length_c   1.000
_cell.angle_alpha   90.00
_cell.angle_beta   90.00
_cell.angle_gamma   90.00
#
_symmetry.space_group_name_H-M   'P 1'
#
loop_
_entity.id
_entity.type
_entity.pdbx_description
1 polymer ?
#
loop_
_entity_poly.entity_id
_entity_poly.type
_entity_poly.pdbx_seq_one_letter_code
_entity_poly.pdbx_strand_id
1 'polypeptide(L)'
;MWSVPVNLPFTRYNRSIRASSMIQSMFKDIIGEKRLALEKGHASPDQDLITSLLNIHGNGKKTMLSESEIVDNVMPVTTTGYDTSSVLITFMVQLMASDPIVYAVVLRGKSITFLFVFSFLIMQIAS
;
A
#
# COMPACT_ATOMS: atom_id res chain seq x y z
N MET A 1 -6.99 -10.98 -9.34
CA MET A 1 -8.40 -11.40 -9.20
C MET A 1 -9.11 -11.14 -10.54
N TRP A 2 -9.57 -12.18 -11.24
CA TRP A 2 -10.26 -12.03 -12.54
C TRP A 2 -11.77 -11.91 -12.34
N SER A 3 -12.40 -10.91 -12.97
CA SER A 3 -13.86 -10.77 -13.05
C SER A 3 -14.25 -10.37 -14.45
N VAL A 4 -15.34 -10.95 -14.98
CA VAL A 4 -15.93 -10.51 -16.25
C VAL A 4 -16.41 -9.05 -16.08
N PRO A 5 -16.02 -8.10 -16.96
CA PRO A 5 -16.30 -6.67 -16.82
C PRO A 5 -17.76 -6.34 -17.18
N VAL A 6 -18.70 -6.95 -16.47
CA VAL A 6 -20.14 -6.80 -16.68
C VAL A 6 -20.74 -6.11 -15.46
N ASN A 7 -21.19 -4.86 -15.66
CA ASN A 7 -21.78 -4.03 -14.62
C ASN A 7 -23.28 -4.32 -14.44
N LEU A 8 -23.59 -5.46 -13.82
CA LEU A 8 -24.96 -5.81 -13.44
C LEU A 8 -25.09 -5.76 -11.90
N PRO A 9 -26.27 -5.41 -11.37
CA PRO A 9 -26.55 -5.65 -9.96
C PRO A 9 -26.23 -7.13 -9.67
N PHE A 10 -25.55 -7.42 -8.56
CA PHE A 10 -25.07 -8.75 -8.15
C PHE A 10 -23.74 -9.29 -8.73
N THR A 11 -23.09 -8.64 -9.71
CA THR A 11 -21.78 -9.11 -10.20
C THR A 11 -20.63 -8.73 -9.28
N ARG A 12 -19.54 -9.52 -9.31
CA ARG A 12 -18.28 -9.17 -8.64
C ARG A 12 -17.74 -7.83 -9.12
N TYR A 13 -17.88 -7.53 -10.42
CA TYR A 13 -17.43 -6.29 -11.03
C TYR A 13 -18.21 -5.05 -10.53
N ASN A 14 -19.54 -5.11 -10.44
CA ASN A 14 -20.32 -4.02 -9.84
C ASN A 14 -19.97 -3.83 -8.35
N ARG A 15 -19.76 -4.92 -7.60
CA ARG A 15 -19.30 -4.82 -6.21
C ARG A 15 -17.92 -4.16 -6.10
N SER A 16 -16.97 -4.51 -6.97
CA SER A 16 -15.63 -3.91 -6.95
C SER A 16 -15.65 -2.43 -7.32
N ILE A 17 -16.50 -2.01 -8.27
CA ILE A 17 -16.68 -0.58 -8.59
C ILE A 17 -17.20 0.18 -7.37
N ARG A 18 -18.24 -0.34 -6.70
CA ARG A 18 -18.80 0.32 -5.50
C ARG A 18 -17.79 0.38 -4.36
N ALA A 19 -17.06 -0.71 -4.13
CA ALA A 19 -16.00 -0.74 -3.12
C ALA A 19 -14.88 0.27 -3.44
N SER A 20 -14.46 0.35 -4.71
CA SER A 20 -13.48 1.34 -5.17
C SER A 20 -13.96 2.77 -4.90
N SER A 21 -15.22 3.08 -5.25
CA SER A 21 -15.82 4.39 -4.97
C SER A 21 -15.86 4.74 -3.48
N MET A 22 -16.13 3.76 -2.61
CA MET A 22 -16.15 3.94 -1.16
C MET A 22 -14.74 4.19 -0.61
N ILE A 23 -13.74 3.48 -1.12
CA ILE A 23 -12.33 3.69 -0.73
C ILE A 23 -11.87 5.08 -1.18
N GLN A 24 -12.24 5.50 -2.41
CA GLN A 24 -11.93 6.83 -2.91
C GLN A 24 -12.54 7.94 -2.04
N SER A 25 -13.78 7.78 -1.55
CA SER A 25 -14.37 8.77 -0.64
C SER A 25 -13.63 8.83 0.69
N MET A 26 -13.27 7.68 1.27
CA MET A 26 -12.47 7.65 2.50
C MET A 26 -11.11 8.34 2.34
N PHE A 27 -10.41 8.12 1.22
CA PHE A 27 -9.15 8.82 0.98
C PHE A 27 -9.34 10.33 0.84
N LYS A 28 -10.42 10.79 0.18
CA LYS A 28 -10.73 12.23 0.09
C LYS A 28 -10.95 12.84 1.47
N ASP A 29 -11.69 12.17 2.34
CA ASP A 29 -11.92 12.64 3.72
C ASP A 29 -10.60 12.75 4.49
N ILE A 30 -9.74 11.71 4.42
CA ILE A 30 -8.41 11.71 5.05
C ILE A 30 -7.51 12.82 4.49
N ILE A 31 -7.52 13.04 3.18
CA ILE A 31 -6.74 14.11 2.53
C ILE A 31 -7.22 15.48 3.05
N GLY A 32 -8.53 15.70 3.15
CA GLY A 32 -9.11 16.93 3.69
C GLY A 32 -8.69 17.18 5.14
N GLU A 33 -8.77 16.16 6.00
CA GLU A 33 -8.32 16.24 7.39
C GLU A 33 -6.83 16.59 7.50
N LYS A 34 -5.98 15.92 6.71
CA LYS A 34 -4.52 16.15 6.68
C LYS A 34 -4.16 17.54 6.16
N ARG A 35 -4.89 18.04 5.16
CA ARG A 35 -4.69 19.39 4.64
C ARG A 35 -4.98 20.44 5.72
N LEU A 36 -6.10 20.30 6.43
CA LEU A 36 -6.44 21.18 7.54
C LEU A 36 -5.43 21.10 8.70
N ALA A 37 -4.90 19.91 8.98
CA ALA A 37 -3.87 19.72 10.00
C ALA A 37 -2.54 20.41 9.60
N LEU A 38 -2.15 20.34 8.32
CA LEU A 38 -1.00 21.05 7.77
C LEU A 38 -1.17 22.58 7.83
N GLU A 39 -2.33 23.09 7.41
CA GLU A 39 -2.65 24.52 7.46
C GLU A 39 -2.60 25.08 8.88
N LYS A 40 -2.98 24.27 9.88
CA LYS A 40 -2.91 24.63 11.32
C LYS A 40 -1.53 24.43 11.94
N GLY A 41 -0.56 23.89 11.21
CA GLY A 41 0.78 23.57 11.73
C GLY A 41 0.81 22.40 12.71
N HIS A 42 -0.22 21.55 12.71
CA HIS A 42 -0.33 20.38 13.59
C HIS A 42 0.29 19.11 12.99
N ALA A 43 0.69 19.14 11.72
CA ALA A 43 1.34 18.04 11.02
C ALA A 43 2.66 18.51 10.40
N SER A 44 3.67 17.63 10.41
CA SER A 44 4.93 17.88 9.69
C SER A 44 4.79 17.41 8.24
N PRO A 45 5.29 18.16 7.24
CA PRO A 45 5.07 17.86 5.83
C PRO A 45 5.58 16.50 5.32
N ASP A 46 6.39 15.81 6.10
CA ASP A 46 7.09 14.55 5.79
C ASP A 46 6.57 13.34 6.61
N GLN A 47 5.48 13.50 7.37
CA GLN A 47 4.99 12.44 8.27
C GLN A 47 4.44 11.21 7.56
N ASP A 48 3.81 11.40 6.40
CA ASP A 48 3.26 10.31 5.60
C ASP A 48 3.17 10.67 4.12
N LEU A 49 2.91 9.65 3.29
CA LEU A 49 2.83 9.79 1.84
C LEU A 49 1.82 10.86 1.41
N ILE A 50 0.64 10.93 2.04
CA ILE A 50 -0.42 11.88 1.68
C ILE A 50 0.06 13.31 1.97
N THR A 51 0.64 13.52 3.15
CA THR A 51 1.15 14.81 3.62
C THR A 51 2.32 15.29 2.76
N SER A 52 3.20 14.37 2.37
CA SER A 52 4.28 14.62 1.43
C SER A 52 3.75 15.06 0.06
N LEU A 53 2.76 14.34 -0.49
CA LEU A 53 2.11 14.70 -1.76
C LEU A 53 1.37 16.06 -1.68
N LEU A 54 0.72 16.36 -0.56
CA LEU A 54 0.07 17.66 -0.30
C LEU A 54 1.08 18.81 -0.25
N ASN A 55 2.30 18.55 0.20
CA ASN A 55 3.36 19.55 0.32
C ASN A 55 4.20 19.71 -0.96
N ILE A 56 3.91 18.97 -2.03
CA ILE A 56 4.56 19.18 -3.33
C ILE A 56 4.07 20.51 -3.92
N HIS A 57 4.90 21.53 -3.80
CA HIS A 57 4.68 22.83 -4.40
C HIS A 57 5.44 22.92 -5.73
N GLY A 58 4.76 23.41 -6.77
CA GLY A 58 5.44 23.83 -8.00
C GLY A 58 6.31 25.07 -7.76
N ASN A 59 7.07 25.49 -8.77
CA ASN A 59 8.05 26.59 -8.74
C ASN A 59 7.47 28.01 -8.48
N GLY A 60 6.35 28.12 -7.77
CA GLY A 60 5.61 29.35 -7.50
C GLY A 60 4.52 29.20 -6.43
N LYS A 61 4.75 28.44 -5.35
CA LYS A 61 3.84 28.27 -4.19
C LYS A 61 2.42 27.73 -4.50
N LYS A 62 2.15 27.28 -5.73
CA LYS A 62 0.87 26.65 -6.07
C LYS A 62 0.97 25.15 -5.80
N THR A 63 -0.03 24.60 -5.12
CA THR A 63 -0.24 23.16 -4.95
C THR A 63 -0.27 22.50 -6.33
N MET A 64 0.62 21.53 -6.53
CA MET A 64 0.86 20.94 -7.86
C MET A 64 -0.08 19.78 -8.18
N LEU A 65 -0.62 19.10 -7.15
CA LEU A 65 -1.52 17.97 -7.28
C LEU A 65 -2.92 18.31 -6.75
N SER A 66 -3.94 17.93 -7.50
CA SER A 66 -5.33 17.92 -7.06
C SER A 66 -5.61 16.74 -6.11
N GLU A 67 -6.67 16.84 -5.30
CA GLU A 67 -7.06 15.75 -4.39
C GLU A 67 -7.35 14.44 -5.14
N SER A 68 -7.93 14.51 -6.34
CA SER A 68 -8.13 13.32 -7.20
C SER A 68 -6.81 12.68 -7.62
N GLU A 69 -5.81 13.47 -8.03
CA GLU A 69 -4.50 12.94 -8.42
C GLU A 69 -3.76 12.33 -7.23
N ILE A 70 -3.95 12.89 -6.03
CA ILE A 70 -3.39 12.30 -4.80
C ILE A 70 -4.06 10.95 -4.50
N VAL A 71 -5.39 10.86 -4.62
CA VAL A 71 -6.12 9.59 -4.44
C VAL A 71 -5.65 8.54 -5.45
N ASP A 72 -5.53 8.92 -6.72
CA ASP A 72 -5.11 8.03 -7.80
C ASP A 72 -3.67 7.50 -7.62
N ASN A 73 -2.82 8.23 -6.90
CA ASN A 73 -1.47 7.78 -6.55
C ASN A 73 -1.44 6.91 -5.28
N VAL A 74 -2.17 7.31 -4.24
CA VAL A 74 -2.09 6.67 -2.91
C VAL A 74 -2.83 5.33 -2.87
N MET A 75 -3.99 5.25 -3.53
CA MET A 75 -4.82 4.05 -3.55
C MET A 75 -4.09 2.82 -4.12
N PRO A 76 -3.46 2.87 -5.31
CA PRO A 76 -2.74 1.71 -5.86
C PRO A 76 -1.48 1.37 -5.06
N VAL A 77 -0.76 2.36 -4.52
CA VAL A 77 0.43 2.12 -3.69
C VAL A 77 0.05 1.33 -2.43
N THR A 78 -1.03 1.73 -1.76
CA THR A 78 -1.51 1.06 -0.55
C THR A 78 -2.01 -0.36 -0.86
N THR A 79 -2.76 -0.52 -1.95
CA THR A 79 -3.28 -1.83 -2.39
C THR A 79 -2.15 -2.79 -2.74
N THR A 80 -1.18 -2.34 -3.54
CA THR A 80 -0.04 -3.17 -3.98
C THR A 80 0.85 -3.53 -2.80
N GLY A 81 1.12 -2.57 -1.90
CA GLY A 81 1.90 -2.81 -0.69
C GLY A 81 1.25 -3.85 0.22
N TYR A 82 -0.06 -3.80 0.39
CA TYR A 82 -0.81 -4.77 1.20
C TYR A 82 -0.79 -6.17 0.58
N ASP A 83 -1.12 -6.30 -0.71
CA ASP A 83 -1.19 -7.61 -1.37
C ASP A 83 0.17 -8.32 -1.41
N THR A 84 1.24 -7.58 -1.72
CA THR A 84 2.59 -8.16 -1.77
C THR A 84 3.15 -8.48 -0.39
N SER A 85 2.99 -7.57 0.58
CA SER A 85 3.51 -7.76 1.93
C SER A 85 2.77 -8.86 2.68
N SER A 86 1.45 -8.99 2.50
CA SER A 86 0.66 -10.04 3.16
C SER A 86 1.07 -11.44 2.69
N VAL A 87 1.24 -11.62 1.37
CA VAL A 87 1.73 -12.87 0.78
C VAL A 87 3.14 -13.17 1.29
N LEU A 88 4.01 -12.17 1.30
CA LEU A 88 5.37 -12.31 1.80
C LEU A 88 5.42 -12.79 3.26
N ILE A 89 4.69 -12.11 4.14
CA ILE A 89 4.63 -12.43 5.56
C ILE A 89 4.08 -13.86 5.74
N THR A 90 3.05 -14.22 4.98
CA THR A 90 2.46 -15.56 5.03
C THR A 90 3.49 -16.63 4.68
N PHE A 91 4.24 -16.44 3.60
CA PHE A 91 5.29 -17.38 3.21
C PHE A 91 6.45 -17.43 4.22
N MET A 92 6.84 -16.29 4.80
CA MET A 92 7.86 -16.25 5.84
C MET A 92 7.44 -17.08 7.05
N VAL A 93 6.19 -16.91 7.51
CA VAL A 93 5.64 -17.70 8.62
C VAL A 93 5.59 -19.18 8.27
N GLN A 94 5.14 -19.54 7.07
CA GLN A 94 5.06 -20.92 6.62
C GLN A 94 6.45 -21.59 6.53
N LEU A 95 7.45 -20.87 6.03
CA LEU A 95 8.82 -21.36 5.94
C LEU A 95 9.42 -21.61 7.32
N MET A 96 9.24 -20.67 8.25
CA MET A 96 9.71 -20.85 9.63
C MET A 96 9.02 -22.01 10.34
N ALA A 97 7.74 -22.24 10.06
CA ALA A 97 7.01 -23.38 10.62
C ALA A 97 7.46 -24.73 10.04
N SER A 98 7.92 -24.74 8.78
CA SER A 98 8.31 -25.96 8.07
C SER A 98 9.77 -26.36 8.29
N ASP A 99 10.67 -25.41 8.58
CA ASP A 99 12.09 -25.66 8.77
C ASP A 99 12.62 -25.12 10.12
N PRO A 100 12.91 -26.00 11.10
CA PRO A 100 13.48 -25.64 12.40
C PRO A 100 14.85 -24.94 12.31
N ILE A 101 15.64 -25.21 11.26
CA ILE A 101 16.94 -24.57 11.03
C ILE A 101 16.73 -23.11 10.64
N VAL A 102 15.80 -22.84 9.72
CA VAL A 102 15.44 -21.47 9.33
C VAL A 102 14.90 -20.68 10.52
N TYR A 103 14.01 -21.29 11.32
CA TYR A 103 13.52 -20.69 12.56
C TYR A 103 14.66 -20.35 13.54
N ALA A 104 15.58 -21.29 13.77
CA ALA A 104 16.72 -21.07 14.65
C ALA A 104 17.70 -19.99 14.13
N VAL A 105 17.83 -19.83 12.81
CA VAL A 105 18.65 -18.78 12.18
C VAL A 105 18.02 -17.40 12.33
N VAL A 106 16.70 -17.28 12.09
CA VAL A 106 15.94 -16.04 12.27
C VAL A 106 15.98 -15.60 13.73
N LEU A 107 15.79 -16.54 14.67
CA LEU A 107 15.85 -16.28 16.11
C LEU A 107 17.24 -15.75 16.56
N ARG A 108 18.32 -16.14 15.87
CA ARG A 108 19.68 -15.64 16.12
C ARG A 108 19.98 -14.30 15.44
N GLY A 109 19.04 -13.69 14.72
CA GLY A 109 19.17 -12.34 14.16
C GLY A 109 20.13 -12.21 12.96
N LYS A 110 20.40 -13.28 12.21
CA LYS A 110 21.28 -13.21 11.03
C LYS A 110 20.54 -12.69 9.78
N SER A 111 20.53 -11.37 9.63
CA SER A 111 19.82 -10.61 8.58
C SER A 111 20.21 -10.96 7.13
N ILE A 112 21.44 -11.42 6.89
CA ILE A 112 21.94 -11.72 5.53
C ILE A 112 21.26 -12.94 4.91
N THR A 113 20.99 -13.99 5.69
CA THR A 113 20.31 -15.21 5.19
C THR A 113 18.83 -14.93 4.89
N PHE A 114 18.20 -14.01 5.63
CA PHE A 114 16.82 -13.58 5.41
C PHE A 114 16.64 -12.89 4.06
N LEU A 115 17.60 -12.06 3.63
CA LEU A 115 17.61 -11.44 2.29
C LEU A 115 17.78 -12.46 1.16
N PHE A 116 18.58 -13.53 1.37
CA PHE A 116 18.74 -14.60 0.39
C PHE A 116 17.46 -15.43 0.22
N VAL A 117 16.80 -15.77 1.33
CA VAL A 117 15.49 -16.44 1.32
C VAL A 117 14.43 -15.57 0.64
N PHE A 118 14.46 -14.27 0.89
CA PHE A 118 13.57 -13.29 0.24
C PHE A 118 13.76 -13.22 -1.28
N SER A 119 15.01 -13.16 -1.74
CA SER A 119 15.35 -13.18 -3.18
C SER A 119 14.87 -14.47 -3.85
N PHE A 120 15.04 -15.62 -3.17
CA PHE A 120 14.60 -16.92 -3.68
C PHE A 120 13.07 -17.00 -3.79
N LEU A 121 12.35 -16.48 -2.79
CA LEU A 121 10.88 -16.47 -2.80
C LEU A 121 10.31 -15.57 -3.92
N ILE A 122 10.93 -14.42 -4.17
CA ILE A 122 10.55 -13.55 -5.31
C ILE A 122 10.76 -14.27 -6.64
N MET A 123 11.86 -15.01 -6.79
CA MET A 123 12.17 -15.77 -8.01
C MET A 123 11.16 -16.91 -8.26
N GLN A 124 10.55 -17.44 -7.21
CA GLN A 124 9.60 -18.55 -7.28
C GLN A 124 8.14 -18.12 -7.49
N ILE A 125 7.82 -16.85 -7.19
CA ILE A 125 6.52 -16.24 -7.49
C ILE A 125 6.50 -15.66 -8.92
N ALA A 126 7.66 -15.38 -9.51
CA ALA A 126 7.81 -14.85 -10.86
C ALA A 126 7.91 -15.92 -11.98
N SER A 127 7.89 -17.21 -11.63
CA SER A 127 7.90 -18.35 -12.57
C SER A 127 6.58 -19.10 -12.55
#